data_AF-A0AAW2GSM7-F1
#
_entry.id   AF-A0AAW2GSM7-F1
#
_cell.length_a   1.000
_cell.length_b   1.000
_cell.length_c   1.000
_cell.angle_alpha   90.00
_cell.angle_beta   90.00
_cell.angle_gamma   90.00
#
_symmetry.space_group_name_H-M   'P 1'
#
loop_
_entity.id
_entity.type
_entity.pdbx_description
1 polymer ?
#
loop_
_entity_poly.entity_id
_entity_poly.type
_entity_poly.pdbx_seq_one_letter_code
_entity_poly.pdbx_strand_id
1 'polypeptide(L)'
;MTSMACSHGVKKQLINLLLAVPIQTSRKLSDLEQQDCDIIERLIRSYFYIVQTFIQENVPKAVMHFLVNYVKDNLQSKLVIHLYKLDQAKTLLIKSGHIAFRRKETLDMLKVCKK
;
A
#
# COMPACT_ATOMS: atom_id res chain seq x y z
N MET A 1 43.71 -7.98 35.35
CA MET A 1 43.77 -6.67 34.67
C MET A 1 43.23 -6.88 33.27
N THR A 2 42.14 -6.16 32.93
CA THR A 2 41.71 -5.76 31.57
C THR A 2 41.32 -6.92 30.62
N SER A 3 40.03 -7.17 30.36
CA SER A 3 39.16 -6.50 29.35
C SER A 3 39.81 -6.53 27.94
N MET A 4 39.14 -6.83 26.82
CA MET A 4 37.75 -6.63 26.44
C MET A 4 37.51 -7.37 25.10
N ALA A 5 36.38 -8.05 24.95
CA ALA A 5 35.86 -8.45 23.65
C ALA A 5 35.09 -7.26 23.05
N CYS A 6 35.26 -6.99 21.75
CA CYS A 6 34.40 -6.06 21.01
C CYS A 6 33.89 -6.77 19.75
N SER A 7 32.58 -7.05 19.71
CA SER A 7 31.86 -7.38 18.49
C SER A 7 30.72 -6.39 18.34
N HIS A 8 30.84 -5.50 17.35
CA HIS A 8 29.83 -4.53 16.95
C HIS A 8 28.68 -5.20 16.21
N GLY A 9 27.45 -4.92 16.64
CA GLY A 9 26.21 -5.30 15.94
C GLY A 9 25.25 -4.12 15.94
N VAL A 10 25.03 -3.58 14.73
CA VAL A 10 24.28 -2.37 14.37
C VAL A 10 22.84 -2.36 14.91
N LYS A 11 22.40 -1.28 15.59
CA LYS A 11 20.99 -1.05 15.94
C LYS A 11 20.37 0.02 15.03
N LYS A 12 19.32 -0.37 14.29
CA LYS A 12 18.39 0.55 13.62
C LYS A 12 17.66 1.39 14.68
N GLN A 13 17.71 2.70 14.51
CA GLN A 13 17.13 3.66 15.43
C GLN A 13 15.61 3.77 15.20
N LEU A 14 14.83 3.29 16.16
CA LEU A 14 13.41 3.57 16.28
C LEU A 14 13.24 4.64 17.37
N ILE A 15 12.88 5.83 16.89
CA ILE A 15 12.29 7.00 17.56
C ILE A 15 11.84 6.72 19.03
N ASN A 16 12.66 7.15 20.00
CA ASN A 16 12.28 7.18 21.41
C ASN A 16 11.50 8.49 21.67
N LEU A 17 10.19 8.38 21.90
CA LEU A 17 9.32 9.52 22.27
C LEU A 17 9.18 9.70 23.80
N LEU A 18 9.87 8.90 24.62
CA LEU A 18 9.91 9.11 26.06
C LEU A 18 11.15 9.93 26.42
N LEU A 19 10.89 11.17 26.85
CA LEU A 19 11.83 12.00 27.58
C LEU A 19 12.49 11.16 28.69
N ALA A 20 13.80 11.23 28.79
CA ALA A 20 14.60 10.51 29.77
C ALA A 20 14.21 10.94 31.20
N VAL A 21 13.28 10.19 31.82
CA VAL A 21 13.08 10.20 33.27
C VAL A 21 14.33 9.59 33.90
N PRO A 22 14.91 10.16 34.98
CA PRO A 22 16.06 9.58 35.64
C PRO A 22 15.66 8.22 36.22
N ILE A 23 16.14 7.13 35.62
CA ILE A 23 15.94 5.77 36.12
C ILE A 23 16.87 5.57 37.31
N GLN A 24 16.43 5.94 38.51
CA GLN A 24 17.07 5.51 39.75
C GLN A 24 16.68 4.06 40.05
N THR A 25 17.26 3.09 39.33
CA THR A 25 17.10 1.66 39.65
C THR A 25 18.19 1.20 40.61
N SER A 26 18.00 1.46 41.90
CA SER A 26 18.71 0.70 42.95
C SER A 26 17.86 0.51 44.21
N ARG A 27 16.53 0.52 44.06
CA ARG A 27 15.61 0.07 45.10
C ARG A 27 14.97 -1.23 44.61
N LYS A 28 15.12 -2.33 45.37
CA LYS A 28 14.30 -3.52 45.14
C LYS A 28 12.86 -3.10 45.34
N LEU A 29 12.04 -3.27 44.30
CA LEU A 29 10.60 -3.06 44.37
C LEU A 29 10.01 -4.03 45.40
N SER A 30 9.00 -3.58 46.12
CA SER A 30 8.17 -4.45 46.95
C SER A 30 7.43 -5.45 46.06
N ASP A 31 7.08 -6.63 46.59
CA ASP A 31 6.32 -7.64 45.85
C ASP A 31 4.99 -7.08 45.29
N LEU A 32 4.38 -6.12 45.99
CA LEU A 32 3.18 -5.40 45.52
C LEU A 32 3.50 -4.48 44.34
N GLU A 33 4.57 -3.70 44.41
CA GLU A 33 5.00 -2.80 43.33
C GLU A 33 5.38 -3.59 42.07
N GLN A 34 5.99 -4.77 42.25
CA GLN A 34 6.31 -5.66 41.14
C GLN A 34 5.04 -6.20 40.46
N GLN A 35 4.03 -6.61 41.24
CA GLN A 35 2.73 -7.03 40.71
C GLN A 35 2.00 -5.90 39.98
N ASP A 36 2.03 -4.69 40.54
CA ASP A 36 1.42 -3.52 39.91
C ASP A 36 2.10 -3.19 38.57
N CYS A 37 3.44 -3.28 38.50
CA CYS A 37 4.18 -3.15 37.25
C CYS A 37 3.79 -4.21 36.21
N ASP A 38 3.63 -5.47 36.62
CA ASP A 38 3.23 -6.56 35.71
C ASP A 38 1.80 -6.35 35.18
N ILE A 39 0.89 -5.83 36.01
CA ILE A 39 -0.47 -5.47 35.60
C ILE A 39 -0.43 -4.33 34.58
N ILE A 40 0.31 -3.26 34.87
CA ILE A 40 0.48 -2.12 33.96
C ILE A 40 1.05 -2.58 32.62
N GLU A 41 2.07 -3.43 32.63
CA GLU A 41 2.65 -3.98 31.40
C GLU A 41 1.61 -4.76 30.58
N ARG A 42 0.82 -5.61 31.25
CA ARG A 42 -0.23 -6.39 30.58
C ARG A 42 -1.32 -5.52 29.99
N LEU A 43 -1.70 -4.44 30.68
CA LEU A 43 -2.68 -3.46 30.18
C LEU A 43 -2.16 -2.73 28.94
N ILE A 44 -0.90 -2.28 28.96
CA ILE A 44 -0.27 -1.60 27.81
C ILE A 44 -0.22 -2.55 26.61
N ARG A 45 0.22 -3.80 26.80
CA ARG A 45 0.28 -4.80 25.73
C ARG A 45 -1.11 -5.10 25.15
N SER A 46 -2.11 -5.23 26.00
CA SER A 46 -3.50 -5.47 25.58
C SER A 46 -4.04 -4.31 24.76
N TYR A 47 -3.87 -3.07 25.23
CA TYR A 47 -4.32 -1.88 24.52
C TYR A 47 -3.62 -1.73 23.17
N PHE A 48 -2.29 -1.95 23.13
CA PHE A 48 -1.53 -1.90 21.89
C PHE A 48 -2.03 -2.91 20.86
N TYR A 49 -2.34 -4.14 21.28
CA TYR A 49 -2.85 -5.17 20.39
C TYR A 49 -4.23 -4.82 19.81
N ILE A 50 -5.12 -4.23 20.61
CA ILE A 50 -6.43 -3.75 20.16
C ILE A 50 -6.24 -2.66 19.10
N VAL A 51 -5.37 -1.69 19.36
CA VAL A 51 -5.08 -0.60 18.42
C VAL A 51 -4.45 -1.12 17.13
N GLN A 52 -3.52 -2.05 17.21
CA GLN A 52 -2.89 -2.67 16.04
C GLN A 52 -3.94 -3.38 15.17
N THR A 53 -4.82 -4.18 15.79
CA THR A 53 -5.93 -4.85 15.09
C THR A 53 -6.90 -3.84 14.47
N PHE A 54 -7.22 -2.76 15.19
CA PHE A 54 -8.05 -1.68 14.68
C PHE A 54 -7.45 -1.03 13.43
N ILE A 55 -6.15 -0.71 13.44
CA ILE A 55 -5.47 -0.12 12.28
C ILE A 55 -5.47 -1.09 11.10
N GLN A 56 -5.17 -2.36 11.33
CA GLN A 56 -5.17 -3.41 10.30
C GLN A 56 -6.53 -3.53 9.59
N GLU A 57 -7.62 -3.35 10.33
CA GLU A 57 -8.98 -3.41 9.76
C GLU A 57 -9.38 -2.12 9.04
N ASN A 58 -9.04 -0.96 9.58
CA ASN A 58 -9.54 0.32 9.08
C ASN A 58 -8.77 0.83 7.86
N VAL A 59 -7.45 0.60 7.79
CA VAL A 59 -6.63 1.11 6.67
C VAL A 59 -7.05 0.49 5.33
N PRO A 60 -7.22 -0.83 5.18
CA PRO A 60 -7.69 -1.42 3.93
C PRO A 60 -9.10 -0.96 3.55
N LYS A 61 -9.99 -0.77 4.54
CA LYS A 61 -11.35 -0.24 4.32
C LYS A 61 -11.31 1.19 3.78
N ALA A 62 -10.45 2.04 4.33
CA ALA A 62 -10.26 3.40 3.84
C ALA A 62 -9.69 3.42 2.41
N VAL A 63 -8.65 2.63 2.12
CA VAL A 63 -8.08 2.54 0.76
C VAL A 63 -9.11 2.01 -0.25
N MET A 64 -9.87 0.99 0.13
CA MET A 64 -10.94 0.45 -0.71
C MET A 64 -11.97 1.52 -1.05
N HIS A 65 -12.46 2.25 -0.04
CA HIS A 65 -13.50 3.25 -0.23
C HIS A 65 -13.01 4.47 -1.01
N PHE A 66 -11.89 5.07 -0.61
CA PHE A 66 -11.43 6.33 -1.18
C PHE A 66 -10.74 6.19 -2.53
N LEU A 67 -10.00 5.10 -2.75
CA LEU A 67 -9.21 4.94 -3.97
C LEU A 67 -9.83 3.92 -4.91
N VAL A 68 -10.01 2.68 -4.46
CA VAL A 68 -10.37 1.56 -5.35
C VAL A 68 -11.77 1.76 -5.91
N ASN A 69 -12.77 2.03 -5.06
CA ASN A 69 -14.14 2.26 -5.50
C ASN A 69 -14.25 3.54 -6.34
N TYR A 70 -13.58 4.63 -5.92
CA TYR A 70 -13.53 5.85 -6.71
C TYR A 70 -13.00 5.61 -8.12
N VAL A 71 -11.86 4.93 -8.26
CA VAL A 71 -11.27 4.62 -9.58
C VAL A 71 -12.20 3.72 -10.38
N LYS A 72 -12.74 2.65 -9.79
CA LYS A 72 -13.66 1.73 -10.46
C LYS A 72 -14.85 2.46 -11.10
N ASP A 73 -15.49 3.34 -10.34
CA ASP A 73 -16.71 4.02 -10.79
C ASP A 73 -16.41 5.16 -11.77
N ASN A 74 -15.26 5.84 -11.61
CA ASN A 74 -14.90 6.97 -12.46
C ASN A 74 -14.12 6.56 -13.72
N LEU A 75 -13.51 5.36 -13.76
CA LEU A 75 -12.66 4.93 -14.87
C LEU A 75 -13.45 4.82 -16.17
N GLN A 76 -14.64 4.22 -16.15
CA GLN A 76 -15.46 4.06 -17.35
C GLN A 76 -15.87 5.42 -17.95
N SER A 77 -16.39 6.32 -17.09
CA SER A 77 -16.79 7.66 -17.51
C SER A 77 -15.59 8.47 -18.04
N LYS A 78 -14.46 8.48 -17.33
CA LYS A 78 -13.25 9.19 -17.77
C LYS A 78 -12.67 8.58 -19.05
N LEU A 79 -12.64 7.27 -19.19
CA LEU A 79 -12.12 6.60 -20.39
C LEU A 79 -12.95 6.95 -21.62
N VAL A 80 -14.29 6.92 -21.51
CA VAL A 80 -15.19 7.33 -22.60
C VAL A 80 -14.95 8.79 -22.97
N ILE A 81 -14.90 9.69 -21.97
CA ILE A 81 -14.63 11.11 -22.22
C ILE A 81 -13.30 11.28 -22.95
N HIS A 82 -12.23 10.62 -22.52
CA HIS A 82 -10.90 10.77 -23.10
C HIS A 82 -10.75 10.12 -24.50
N LEU A 83 -11.30 8.93 -24.72
CA LEU A 83 -11.21 8.24 -26.01
C LEU A 83 -12.07 8.90 -27.09
N TYR A 84 -13.19 9.52 -26.72
CA TYR A 84 -14.07 10.22 -27.65
C TYR A 84 -13.76 11.72 -27.77
N LYS A 85 -12.67 12.23 -27.19
CA LYS A 85 -12.16 13.57 -27.54
C LYS A 85 -11.81 13.58 -29.03
N LEU A 86 -12.57 14.37 -29.78
CA LEU A 86 -12.57 14.40 -31.25
C LEU A 86 -11.18 14.56 -31.87
N ASP A 87 -10.26 15.23 -31.17
CA ASP A 87 -8.91 15.51 -31.64
C ASP A 87 -7.97 14.29 -31.58
N GLN A 88 -8.17 13.36 -30.65
CA GLN A 88 -7.30 12.18 -30.47
C GLN A 88 -7.94 10.89 -30.98
N ALA A 89 -9.29 10.82 -31.01
CA ALA A 89 -10.03 9.65 -31.46
C ALA A 89 -9.66 9.23 -32.90
N LYS A 90 -9.50 10.20 -33.82
CA LYS A 90 -9.15 9.93 -35.21
C LYS A 90 -7.79 9.26 -35.37
N THR A 91 -6.82 9.61 -34.53
CA THR A 91 -5.45 9.07 -34.59
C THR A 91 -5.33 7.74 -33.84
N LEU A 92 -6.00 7.61 -32.69
CA LEU A 92 -5.99 6.38 -31.89
C LEU A 92 -6.80 5.24 -32.54
N LEU A 93 -7.83 5.57 -33.32
CA LEU A 93 -8.68 4.59 -34.03
C LEU A 93 -8.15 4.24 -35.44
N ILE A 94 -6.96 4.70 -35.81
CA ILE A 94 -6.31 4.27 -37.06
C ILE A 94 -5.97 2.78 -36.94
N LYS A 95 -6.42 1.98 -37.90
CA LYS A 95 -6.07 0.56 -37.98
C LYS A 95 -4.57 0.40 -38.15
N SER A 96 -4.00 -0.62 -37.52
CA SER A 96 -2.62 -1.02 -37.81
C SER A 96 -2.46 -1.37 -39.30
N GLY A 97 -1.31 -1.01 -39.88
CA GLY A 97 -1.06 -1.14 -41.33
C GLY A 97 -1.28 -2.56 -41.85
N HIS A 98 -0.93 -3.57 -41.05
CA HIS A 98 -1.14 -4.98 -41.37
C HIS A 98 -2.64 -5.36 -41.50
N ILE A 99 -3.50 -4.85 -40.62
CA ILE A 99 -4.95 -5.11 -40.69
C ILE A 99 -5.57 -4.38 -41.89
N ALA A 100 -5.12 -3.16 -42.18
CA ALA A 100 -5.56 -2.42 -43.36
C ALA A 100 -5.20 -3.16 -44.66
N PHE A 101 -3.98 -3.70 -44.74
CA PHE A 101 -3.51 -4.49 -45.87
C PHE A 101 -4.33 -5.77 -46.08
N ARG A 102 -4.49 -6.59 -45.04
CA ARG A 102 -5.28 -7.84 -45.12
C ARG A 102 -6.73 -7.57 -45.53
N ARG A 103 -7.34 -6.49 -45.03
CA ARG A 103 -8.71 -6.10 -45.43
C ARG A 103 -8.78 -5.73 -46.91
N LYS A 104 -7.77 -5.03 -47.44
CA LYS A 104 -7.70 -4.68 -48.86
C LYS A 104 -7.59 -5.94 -49.73
N GLU A 105 -6.71 -6.86 -49.36
CA GLU A 105 -6.53 -8.14 -50.06
C GLU A 105 -7.81 -8.97 -50.09
N THR A 106 -8.50 -9.12 -48.95
CA THR A 106 -9.78 -9.84 -48.88
C THR A 106 -10.87 -9.16 -49.71
N LEU A 107 -10.91 -7.82 -49.73
CA LEU A 107 -11.84 -7.08 -50.56
C LEU A 107 -11.55 -7.25 -52.06
N ASP A 108 -10.28 -7.31 -52.45
CA ASP A 108 -9.90 -7.50 -53.83
C ASP A 108 -10.19 -8.93 -54.30
N MET A 109 -9.94 -9.95 -53.47
CA MET A 109 -10.38 -11.32 -53.73
C MET A 109 -11.91 -11.44 -53.85
N LEU A 110 -12.65 -10.76 -52.96
CA LEU A 110 -14.12 -10.75 -53.01
C LEU A 110 -14.65 -10.12 -54.31
N LYS A 111 -14.03 -9.04 -54.81
CA LYS A 111 -14.42 -8.41 -56.08
C LYS A 111 -14.21 -9.34 -57.26
N VAL A 112 -13.14 -10.15 -57.24
CA VAL A 112 -12.85 -11.14 -58.29
C VAL A 112 -13.88 -12.28 -58.26
N CYS A 113 -14.25 -12.79 -57.08
CA CYS A 113 -15.31 -13.81 -56.94
C CYS A 113 -16.73 -13.32 -57.24
N LYS A 114 -16.97 -12.01 -57.29
CA LYS A 114 -18.29 -11.41 -57.57
C LYS A 114 -18.46 -10.95 -59.02
N LYS A 115 -17.45 -11.15 -59.87
CA LYS A 115 -17.56 -11.07 -61.33
C LYS A 115 -17.76 -12.46 -61.89
#